data_AF-A0A928URA3-F1
#
_entry.id   AF-A0A928URA3-F1
#
_cell.length_a   1.000
_cell.length_b   1.000
_cell.length_c   1.000
_cell.angle_alpha   90.00
_cell.angle_beta   90.00
_cell.angle_gamma   90.00
#
_symmetry.space_group_name_H-M   'P 1'
#
loop_
_entity.id
_entity.type
_entity.pdbx_description
1 polymer ?
#
loop_
_entity_poly.entity_id
_entity_poly.type
_entity_poly.pdbx_seq_one_letter_code
_entity_poly.pdbx_strand_id
1 'polypeptide(L)'
;FDILGQDVLGQDVMGFDTLDALRTKLYAQVPHLAQIDCRPEAVALTAIETDGILSDTPLASTISNFDFTNPIARASAIMADCDKERQTTSREAAE
;
A
#
# COMPACT_ATOMS: atom_id res chain seq x y z
N PHE A 1 2.81 -16.94 -16.52
CA PHE A 1 2.33 -16.88 -15.12
C PHE A 1 2.91 -18.09 -14.42
N ASP A 2 4.20 -18.00 -14.13
CA ASP A 2 4.99 -19.09 -13.55
C ASP A 2 4.82 -19.07 -12.03
N ILE A 3 4.41 -20.21 -11.49
CA ILE A 3 4.29 -20.49 -10.05
C ILE A 3 5.68 -20.84 -9.47
N LEU A 4 6.76 -20.69 -10.26
CA LEU A 4 8.07 -21.30 -10.02
C LEU A 4 9.08 -20.41 -9.24
N GLY A 5 8.65 -19.32 -8.60
CA GLY A 5 9.60 -18.36 -8.01
C GLY A 5 10.33 -18.84 -6.75
N GLN A 6 9.76 -19.80 -6.00
CA GLN A 6 10.35 -20.32 -4.75
C GLN A 6 10.93 -21.74 -4.92
N ASP A 7 10.29 -22.59 -5.74
CA ASP A 7 10.79 -23.94 -6.06
C ASP A 7 12.17 -23.90 -6.74
N VAL A 8 12.45 -22.88 -7.56
CA VAL A 8 13.73 -22.75 -8.28
C VAL A 8 14.89 -22.37 -7.36
N LEU A 9 14.61 -21.78 -6.20
CA LEU A 9 15.62 -21.36 -5.22
C LEU A 9 15.97 -22.46 -4.20
N GLY A 10 15.32 -23.63 -4.27
CA GLY A 10 15.55 -24.76 -3.35
C GLY A 10 15.20 -24.45 -1.89
N GLN A 11 14.42 -23.39 -1.64
CA GLN A 11 13.87 -23.09 -0.31
C GLN A 11 12.51 -23.76 -0.19
N ASP A 12 12.39 -24.62 0.83
CA ASP A 12 11.29 -25.55 1.02
C ASP A 12 9.91 -24.89 0.84
N VAL A 13 9.15 -25.50 -0.08
CA VAL A 13 7.69 -25.57 -0.21
C VAL A 13 6.96 -24.55 0.66
N MET A 14 6.62 -23.42 0.05
CA MET A 14 5.58 -22.50 0.54
C MET A 14 4.39 -23.38 0.94
N GLY A 15 4.09 -23.50 2.24
CA GLY A 15 3.26 -24.59 2.79
C GLY A 15 1.78 -24.57 2.40
N PHE A 16 1.45 -24.14 1.19
CA PHE A 16 0.18 -24.07 0.52
C PHE A 16 0.44 -24.03 -0.99
N ASP A 17 -0.25 -24.86 -1.76
CA ASP A 17 -0.13 -24.88 -3.24
C ASP A 17 -1.36 -24.26 -3.93
N THR A 18 -2.40 -23.94 -3.15
CA THR A 18 -3.66 -23.40 -3.66
C THR A 18 -4.00 -22.08 -2.96
N LEU A 19 -4.74 -21.22 -3.66
CA LEU A 19 -5.23 -19.97 -3.10
C LEU A 19 -6.08 -20.20 -1.84
N ASP A 20 -6.85 -21.29 -1.80
CA ASP A 20 -7.68 -21.62 -0.64
C ASP A 20 -6.82 -22.01 0.56
N ALA A 21 -5.78 -22.82 0.37
CA ALA A 21 -4.84 -23.18 1.44
C ALA A 21 -4.08 -21.95 1.99
N LEU A 22 -3.69 -21.01 1.11
CA LEU A 22 -3.12 -19.72 1.51
C LEU A 22 -4.12 -18.91 2.35
N ARG A 23 -5.35 -18.75 1.88
CA ARG A 23 -6.39 -17.99 2.58
C ARG A 23 -6.70 -18.59 3.94
N THR A 24 -6.80 -19.91 4.08
CA THR A 24 -7.00 -20.57 5.38
C THR A 24 -5.90 -20.21 6.36
N LYS A 25 -4.63 -20.27 5.95
CA LYS A 25 -3.50 -19.88 6.82
C LYS A 25 -3.49 -18.40 7.14
N LEU A 26 -3.80 -17.55 6.16
CA LEU A 26 -3.89 -16.10 6.35
C LEU A 26 -4.98 -15.74 7.37
N TYR A 27 -6.16 -16.33 7.26
CA TYR A 27 -7.30 -16.05 8.14
C TYR A 27 -7.08 -16.59 9.56
N ALA A 28 -6.32 -17.67 9.72
CA ALA A 28 -5.93 -18.15 11.05
C ALA A 28 -5.04 -17.15 11.80
N GLN A 29 -4.16 -16.43 11.09
CA GLN A 29 -3.26 -15.44 11.68
C GLN A 29 -3.90 -14.05 11.79
N VAL A 30 -4.71 -13.68 10.79
CA VAL A 30 -5.28 -12.34 10.64
C VAL A 30 -6.78 -12.47 10.31
N PRO A 31 -7.65 -12.75 11.31
CA PRO A 31 -9.04 -13.11 11.08
C PRO A 31 -9.89 -12.04 10.37
N HIS A 32 -9.55 -10.76 10.56
CA HIS A 32 -10.30 -9.67 9.94
C HIS A 32 -10.16 -9.64 8.41
N LEU A 33 -9.10 -10.22 7.84
CA LEU A 33 -8.95 -10.31 6.38
C LEU A 33 -9.95 -11.28 5.73
N ALA A 34 -10.62 -12.13 6.52
CA ALA A 34 -11.71 -12.99 6.04
C ALA A 34 -13.05 -12.25 5.91
N GLN A 35 -13.19 -11.08 6.55
CA GLN A 35 -14.41 -10.30 6.58
C GLN A 35 -14.46 -9.34 5.39
N ILE A 36 -14.80 -9.88 4.21
CA ILE A 36 -14.88 -9.11 2.97
C ILE A 36 -16.05 -8.12 3.05
N ASP A 37 -15.87 -6.93 2.49
CA ASP A 37 -16.85 -5.83 2.48
C ASP A 37 -17.31 -5.39 3.87
N CYS A 38 -16.53 -5.70 4.90
CA CYS A 38 -16.78 -5.33 6.28
C CYS A 38 -15.67 -4.41 6.79
N ARG A 39 -16.04 -3.42 7.60
CA ARG A 39 -15.09 -2.58 8.34
C ARG A 39 -14.97 -3.11 9.77
N PRO A 40 -13.76 -3.41 10.28
CA PRO A 40 -13.59 -3.81 11.67
C PRO A 40 -13.97 -2.65 12.61
N GLU A 41 -14.39 -2.98 13.82
CA GLU A 41 -14.61 -1.98 14.86
C GLU A 41 -13.29 -1.31 15.25
N ALA A 42 -13.36 -0.02 15.59
CA ALA A 42 -12.20 0.71 16.04
C ALA A 42 -11.77 0.20 17.42
N VAL A 43 -10.49 -0.16 17.57
CA VAL A 43 -9.91 -0.46 18.87
C VAL A 43 -9.69 0.86 19.62
N ALA A 44 -9.96 0.88 20.92
CA ALA A 44 -9.69 2.05 21.75
C ALA A 44 -8.19 2.42 21.68
N LEU A 45 -7.89 3.70 21.45
CA LEU A 45 -6.52 4.24 21.30
C LEU A 45 -5.74 4.30 22.64
N THR A 46 -6.16 3.53 23.64
CA THR A 46 -5.63 3.57 25.01
C THR A 46 -4.23 3.00 25.15
N ALA A 47 -3.67 2.40 24.10
CA ALA A 47 -2.35 1.77 24.09
C ALA A 47 -1.27 2.60 23.38
N ILE A 48 -1.56 3.85 23.00
CA ILE A 48 -0.56 4.71 22.35
C ILE A 48 0.36 5.30 23.44
N GLU A 49 1.61 4.86 23.46
CA GLU A 49 2.66 5.49 24.25
C GLU A 49 2.97 6.88 23.66
N THR A 50 3.05 7.90 24.52
CA THR A 50 3.27 9.30 24.11
C THR A 50 4.74 9.72 24.21
N ASP A 51 5.63 8.80 24.55
CA ASP A 51 7.04 9.10 24.76
C ASP A 51 7.79 9.15 23.43
N GLY A 52 8.35 10.32 23.10
CA GLY A 52 9.14 10.53 21.89
C GLY A 52 9.59 11.99 21.76
N ILE A 53 10.80 12.21 21.23
CA ILE A 53 11.30 13.57 20.97
C ILE A 53 10.82 13.99 19.58
N LEU A 54 10.02 15.06 19.53
CA LEU A 54 9.62 15.69 18.27
C LEU A 54 10.74 16.62 17.77
N SER A 55 10.98 16.60 16.46
CA SER A 55 11.83 17.60 15.81
C SER A 55 11.01 18.82 15.41
N ASP A 56 11.66 19.97 15.23
CA ASP A 56 11.04 21.20 14.69
C ASP A 56 10.80 21.15 13.17
N THR A 57 10.98 19.98 12.54
CA THR A 57 10.77 19.81 11.10
C THR A 57 9.28 19.93 10.77
N PRO A 58 8.89 20.78 9.80
CA PRO A 58 7.50 20.87 9.36
C PRO A 58 6.99 19.53 8.81
N LEU A 59 5.71 19.24 9.05
CA LEU A 59 5.06 18.10 8.42
C LEU A 59 5.00 18.31 6.90
N ALA A 60 5.59 17.38 6.16
CA ALA A 60 5.54 17.34 4.71
C ALA A 60 4.55 16.26 4.23
N SER A 61 3.98 16.46 3.04
CA SER A 61 3.19 15.42 2.38
C SER A 61 4.10 14.21 2.08
N THR A 62 3.66 13.01 2.45
CA THR A 62 4.36 11.76 2.12
C THR A 62 4.25 11.41 0.64
N ILE A 63 3.25 11.96 -0.05
CA ILE A 63 3.02 11.78 -1.48
C ILE A 63 3.29 13.11 -2.16
N SER A 64 4.40 13.18 -2.90
CA SER A 64 4.80 14.37 -3.65
C SER A 64 4.09 14.49 -5.00
N ASN A 65 3.74 13.37 -5.62
CA ASN A 65 2.97 13.32 -6.86
C ASN A 65 1.89 12.24 -6.78
N PHE A 66 0.63 12.67 -6.78
CA PHE A 66 -0.53 11.79 -6.72
C PHE A 66 -0.65 10.90 -7.96
N ASP A 67 -0.28 11.41 -9.14
CA ASP A 67 -0.42 10.71 -10.42
C ASP A 67 0.65 9.59 -10.58
N PHE A 68 1.66 9.55 -9.70
CA PHE A 68 2.78 8.59 -9.76
C PHE A 68 3.03 7.83 -8.45
N THR A 69 1.97 7.44 -7.75
CA THR A 69 2.04 6.74 -6.44
C THR A 69 2.53 5.29 -6.52
N ASN A 70 2.27 4.58 -7.62
CA ASN A 70 2.59 3.16 -7.76
C ASN A 70 3.11 2.83 -9.18
N PRO A 71 3.69 1.62 -9.42
CA PRO A 71 4.24 1.26 -10.73
C PRO A 71 3.22 1.29 -11.88
N ILE A 72 1.96 0.96 -11.60
CA ILE A 72 0.89 0.96 -12.60
C ILE A 72 0.61 2.38 -13.06
N ALA A 73 0.47 3.31 -12.11
CA ALA A 73 0.22 4.73 -12.38
C ALA A 73 1.40 5.36 -13.13
N ARG A 74 2.65 5.01 -12.78
CA ARG A 74 3.85 5.47 -13.50
C ARG A 74 3.95 4.97 -14.94
N ALA A 75 3.44 3.78 -15.23
CA ALA A 75 3.41 3.26 -16.59
C ALA A 75 2.24 3.80 -17.43
N SER A 76 1.29 4.52 -16.80
CA SER A 76 0.07 5.00 -17.47
C SER A 76 0.33 6.30 -18.22
N ALA A 77 0.08 6.29 -19.53
CA ALA A 77 0.11 7.49 -20.36
C ALA A 77 -0.95 8.52 -19.92
N ILE A 78 -2.12 8.05 -19.49
CA ILE A 78 -3.21 8.93 -19.03
C ILE A 78 -2.82 9.67 -17.75
N MET A 79 -2.16 8.99 -16.81
CA MET A 79 -1.70 9.66 -15.58
C MET A 79 -0.60 10.68 -15.88
N ALA A 80 0.25 10.42 -16.87
CA ALA A 80 1.23 11.40 -17.31
C ALA A 80 0.59 12.66 -17.93
N ASP A 81 -0.56 12.53 -18.57
CA ASP A 81 -1.30 13.70 -19.08
C ASP A 81 -1.99 14.47 -17.94
N CYS A 82 -2.60 13.78 -16.98
CA CYS A 82 -3.15 14.42 -15.77
C CYS A 82 -2.09 15.21 -14.97
N ASP A 83 -0.87 14.66 -14.85
CA ASP A 83 0.25 15.32 -14.18
C ASP A 83 0.65 16.62 -14.91
N LYS A 84 0.72 16.61 -16.26
CA LYS A 84 1.03 17.81 -17.05
C LYS A 84 -0.03 18.90 -16.87
N GLU A 85 -1.31 18.54 -16.89
CA GLU A 85 -2.40 19.49 -16.68
C GLU A 85 -2.32 20.10 -15.28
N ARG A 86 -2.13 19.28 -14.25
CA ARG A 86 -1.98 19.71 -12.86
C ARG A 86 -0.80 20.68 -12.69
N GLN A 87 0.35 20.38 -13.28
CA GLN A 87 1.52 21.24 -13.23
C GLN A 87 1.26 22.58 -13.92
N THR A 88 0.55 22.57 -15.05
CA THR A 88 0.19 23.80 -15.78
C THR A 88 -0.68 24.71 -14.93
N THR A 89 -1.75 24.19 -14.34
CA THR A 89 -2.63 24.96 -13.44
C THR A 89 -1.88 25.48 -12.21
N SER A 90 -0.97 24.67 -11.64
CA SER A 90 -0.16 25.12 -10.49
C SER A 90 0.79 26.26 -10.82
N ARG A 91 1.29 26.32 -12.05
CA ARG A 91 2.15 27.41 -12.53
C ARG A 91 1.35 28.68 -12.78
N GLU A 92 0.18 28.56 -13.42
CA GLU A 92 -0.72 29.71 -13.65
C GLU A 92 -1.22 30.32 -12.34
N ALA A 93 -1.47 29.52 -11.30
CA ALA A 93 -1.88 30.01 -9.99
C ALA A 93 -0.74 30.66 -9.18
N ALA A 94 0.52 30.55 -9.63
CA ALA A 94 1.69 31.11 -8.96
C ALA A 94 2.19 32.42 -9.61
N GLU A 95 1.60 32.83 -10.74
CA GLU A 95 1.78 34.13 -11.38
C GLU A 95 0.78 35.17 -10.83
#